data_AF-A0A5N6UE51-F1
#
_entry.id   AF-A0A5N6UE51-F1
#
_cell.length_a   1.000
_cell.length_b   1.000
_cell.length_c   1.000
_cell.angle_alpha   90.00
_cell.angle_beta   90.00
_cell.angle_gamma   90.00
#
_symmetry.space_group_name_H-M   'P 1'
#
loop_
_entity.id
_entity.type
_entity.pdbx_description
1 polymer ?
#
loop_
_entity_poly.entity_id
_entity_poly.type
_entity_poly.pdbx_seq_one_letter_code
_entity_poly.pdbx_strand_id
1 'polypeptide(L)'
;MHSISNDRFSFLLLCQPTFISYIAHCKLPEDQQCVWPNRARFTDDDMEALARRLADYPICESVVFGELWRTRTKAQLISLEEGVLDHWFFGRTVMVGDAIHKVTPNSALGGCTAMEDGAAITNQLYQLLNRHPNKKPSTVEISAAMQGYQDSRLDRVKTIVKVGGDLTRLQAFDGWYFYIMQRWVTPWIGLDTLAVNIAKLCSASTKLSFVDFPEQKGLLGWQDTIVIEAKKEKAFRQKRKMQLSQKWWYWNGELQQVWPLLVGFFLCLSSTLLWLLPRDAHHVWFRIEAAH
;
A
#
# COMPACT_ATOMS: atom_id res chain seq x y z
N MET A 1 16.47 -16.45 -0.65
CA MET A 1 17.25 -15.23 -0.36
C MET A 1 17.76 -15.34 1.05
N HIS A 2 19.07 -15.26 1.25
CA HIS A 2 19.69 -15.35 2.58
C HIS A 2 20.53 -14.09 2.82
N SER A 3 20.42 -13.51 4.01
CA SER A 3 21.13 -12.27 4.37
C SER A 3 21.96 -12.53 5.63
N ILE A 4 23.25 -12.20 5.58
CA ILE A 4 24.15 -12.24 6.73
C ILE A 4 24.49 -10.80 7.12
N SER A 5 24.21 -10.46 8.37
CA SER A 5 24.37 -9.11 8.91
C SER A 5 25.65 -9.00 9.73
N ASN A 6 26.45 -7.96 9.47
CA ASN A 6 27.66 -7.63 10.20
C ASN A 6 27.69 -6.13 10.52
N ASP A 7 28.64 -5.65 11.33
CA ASP A 7 28.76 -4.22 11.65
C ASP A 7 29.15 -3.40 10.41
N ARG A 8 28.20 -2.60 9.91
CA ARG A 8 28.30 -1.71 8.74
C ARG A 8 28.47 -2.38 7.38
N PHE A 9 28.25 -3.70 7.30
CA PHE A 9 28.15 -4.39 6.02
C PHE A 9 27.27 -5.63 6.10
N SER A 10 26.81 -6.10 4.94
CA SER A 10 25.98 -7.30 4.86
C SER A 10 26.24 -8.10 3.58
N PHE A 11 26.06 -9.41 3.67
CA PHE A 11 26.03 -10.28 2.51
C PHE A 11 24.59 -10.62 2.17
N LEU A 12 24.25 -10.46 0.89
CA LEU A 12 22.99 -10.91 0.32
C LEU A 12 23.27 -12.04 -0.66
N LEU A 13 22.71 -13.22 -0.41
CA LEU A 13 22.85 -14.39 -1.26
C LEU A 13 21.54 -14.78 -1.95
N LEU A 14 21.67 -15.00 -3.24
CA LEU A 14 20.64 -15.49 -4.15
C LEU A 14 21.13 -16.81 -4.73
N CYS A 15 20.79 -17.90 -4.04
CA CYS A 15 21.17 -19.25 -4.45
C CYS A 15 20.16 -19.80 -5.47
N GLN A 16 20.66 -20.23 -6.63
CA GLN A 16 19.94 -20.99 -7.64
C GLN A 16 20.50 -22.42 -7.67
N PRO A 17 19.78 -23.40 -8.26
CA PRO A 17 20.25 -24.79 -8.30
C PRO A 17 21.64 -24.97 -8.94
N THR A 18 22.05 -24.07 -9.84
CA THR A 18 23.28 -24.19 -10.63
C THR A 18 24.30 -23.10 -10.37
N PHE A 19 23.94 -22.00 -9.71
CA PHE A 19 24.85 -20.90 -9.42
C PHE A 19 24.40 -20.11 -8.19
N ILE A 20 25.32 -19.35 -7.62
CA ILE A 20 25.05 -18.44 -6.52
C ILE A 20 25.44 -17.04 -6.96
N SER A 21 24.50 -16.10 -6.85
CA SER A 21 24.81 -14.68 -6.93
C SER A 21 24.88 -14.10 -5.53
N TYR A 22 25.87 -13.26 -5.27
CA TYR A 22 26.02 -12.60 -3.98
C TYR A 22 26.32 -11.11 -4.14
N ILE A 23 25.87 -10.32 -3.17
CA ILE A 23 26.16 -8.89 -3.07
C ILE A 23 26.68 -8.61 -1.67
N ALA A 24 27.85 -8.00 -1.58
CA ALA A 24 28.41 -7.48 -0.33
C ALA A 24 28.13 -5.97 -0.25
N HIS A 25 27.18 -5.55 0.58
CA HIS A 25 26.89 -4.14 0.82
C HIS A 25 27.83 -3.64 1.89
N CYS A 26 28.74 -2.72 1.55
CA CYS A 26 29.68 -2.16 2.50
C CYS A 26 29.43 -0.66 2.63
N LYS A 27 29.24 -0.18 3.87
CA LYS A 27 29.11 1.26 4.12
C LYS A 27 30.44 1.96 3.84
N LEU A 28 30.38 3.01 3.02
CA LEU A 28 31.53 3.86 2.77
C LEU A 28 31.81 4.79 3.96
N PRO A 29 33.09 5.04 4.29
CA PRO A 29 33.49 6.11 5.18
C PRO A 29 32.90 7.46 4.76
N GLU A 30 32.60 8.35 5.71
CA GLU A 30 31.94 9.63 5.44
C GLU A 30 32.75 10.53 4.49
N ASP A 31 34.07 10.48 4.58
CA ASP A 31 35.01 11.20 3.71
C ASP A 31 35.03 10.68 2.27
N GLN A 32 34.53 9.47 2.02
CA GLN A 32 34.48 8.83 0.70
C GLN A 32 33.08 8.86 0.08
N GLN A 33 32.07 9.36 0.81
CA GLN A 33 30.72 9.51 0.29
C GLN A 33 30.66 10.64 -0.72
N CYS A 34 30.01 10.38 -1.86
CA CYS A 34 29.84 11.34 -2.94
C CYS A 34 28.39 11.79 -3.03
N VAL A 35 28.17 13.05 -3.41
CA VAL A 35 26.86 13.60 -3.75
C VAL A 35 26.80 13.85 -5.25
N TRP A 36 25.62 13.65 -5.85
CA TRP A 36 25.36 13.97 -7.25
C TRP A 36 25.82 15.41 -7.59
N PRO A 37 26.51 15.64 -8.72
CA PRO A 37 26.73 14.73 -9.85
C PRO A 37 27.99 13.86 -9.76
N ASN A 38 28.72 13.89 -8.64
CA ASN A 38 29.96 13.13 -8.49
C ASN A 38 29.68 11.65 -8.22
N ARG A 39 30.58 10.79 -8.68
CA ARG A 39 30.51 9.33 -8.48
C ARG A 39 31.89 8.77 -8.16
N ALA A 40 31.97 7.95 -7.11
CA ALA A 40 33.16 7.16 -6.83
C ALA A 40 33.33 6.04 -7.87
N ARG A 41 34.55 5.88 -8.37
CA ARG A 41 34.92 4.77 -9.24
C ARG A 41 35.92 3.90 -8.51
N PHE A 42 35.73 2.60 -8.59
CA PHE A 42 36.61 1.62 -7.96
C PHE A 42 37.34 0.84 -9.04
N THR A 43 38.60 0.55 -8.77
CA THR A 43 39.46 -0.29 -9.60
C THR A 43 39.30 -1.77 -9.22
N ASP A 44 39.86 -2.65 -10.03
CA ASP A 44 39.93 -4.08 -9.69
C ASP A 44 40.80 -4.30 -8.44
N ASP A 45 41.84 -3.50 -8.22
CA ASP A 45 42.68 -3.58 -7.02
C ASP A 45 41.89 -3.22 -5.74
N ASP A 46 41.02 -2.21 -5.81
CA ASP A 46 40.12 -1.84 -4.69
C ASP A 46 39.16 -2.99 -4.37
N MET A 47 38.63 -3.64 -5.41
CA MET A 47 37.75 -4.79 -5.29
C MET A 47 38.45 -5.96 -4.61
N GLU A 48 39.67 -6.31 -5.05
CA GLU A 48 40.46 -7.39 -4.44
C GLU A 48 40.86 -7.05 -2.99
N ALA A 49 41.17 -5.79 -2.69
CA ALA A 49 41.47 -5.34 -1.34
C ALA A 49 40.25 -5.50 -0.41
N LEU A 50 39.06 -5.09 -0.88
CA LEU A 50 37.81 -5.28 -0.14
C LEU A 50 37.50 -6.77 0.05
N ALA A 51 37.65 -7.58 -0.99
CA ALA A 51 37.39 -9.02 -0.91
C ALA A 51 38.33 -9.71 0.09
N ARG A 52 39.62 -9.33 0.12
CA ARG A 52 40.58 -9.80 1.13
C ARG A 52 40.16 -9.44 2.54
N ARG A 53 39.68 -8.22 2.77
CA ARG A 53 39.17 -7.77 4.08
C ARG A 53 37.95 -8.60 4.53
N LEU A 54 37.12 -9.02 3.59
CA LEU A 54 35.91 -9.78 3.87
C LEU A 54 36.13 -11.30 3.90
N ALA A 55 37.33 -11.80 3.57
CA ALA A 55 37.57 -13.20 3.25
C ALA A 55 37.20 -14.17 4.39
N ASP A 56 37.51 -13.81 5.64
CA ASP A 56 37.32 -14.68 6.80
C ASP A 56 35.92 -14.60 7.40
N TYR A 57 35.03 -13.77 6.85
CA TYR A 57 33.67 -13.66 7.37
C TYR A 57 32.83 -14.87 6.94
N PRO A 58 32.12 -15.52 7.89
CA PRO A 58 31.27 -16.66 7.60
C PRO A 58 30.05 -16.23 6.80
N ILE A 59 29.76 -17.00 5.75
CA ILE A 59 28.51 -16.91 4.98
C ILE A 59 27.49 -17.91 5.52
N CYS A 60 27.96 -19.08 5.94
CA CYS A 60 27.19 -20.06 6.68
C CYS A 60 28.13 -20.81 7.65
N GLU A 61 27.62 -21.84 8.32
CA GLU A 61 28.37 -22.63 9.30
C GLU A 61 29.63 -23.30 8.73
N SER A 62 29.67 -23.54 7.41
CA SER A 62 30.74 -24.30 6.76
C SER A 62 31.51 -23.54 5.68
N VAL A 63 31.11 -22.32 5.32
CA VAL A 63 31.70 -21.57 4.20
C VAL A 63 31.95 -20.12 4.59
N VAL A 64 33.16 -19.64 4.28
CA VAL A 64 33.55 -18.23 4.42
C VAL A 64 33.51 -17.50 3.07
N PHE A 65 33.43 -16.17 3.10
CA PHE A 65 33.34 -15.36 1.88
C PHE A 65 34.53 -15.57 0.93
N GLY A 66 35.73 -15.79 1.47
CA GLY A 66 36.95 -16.02 0.68
C GLY A 66 36.85 -17.24 -0.24
N GLU A 67 36.13 -18.28 0.17
CA GLU A 67 35.90 -19.47 -0.68
C GLU A 67 34.95 -19.16 -1.85
N LEU A 68 33.88 -18.38 -1.58
CA LEU A 68 32.99 -17.88 -2.64
C LEU A 68 33.72 -16.95 -3.60
N TRP A 69 34.63 -16.12 -3.07
CA TRP A 69 35.44 -15.23 -3.90
C TRP A 69 36.35 -16.03 -4.83
N ARG A 70 37.04 -17.06 -4.33
CA ARG A 70 37.96 -17.89 -5.14
C ARG A 70 37.26 -18.66 -6.27
N THR A 71 36.00 -19.02 -6.08
CA THR A 71 35.20 -19.78 -7.05
C THR A 71 34.34 -18.90 -7.97
N ARG A 72 34.44 -17.57 -7.84
CA ARG A 72 33.63 -16.61 -8.60
C ARG A 72 33.89 -16.71 -10.10
N THR A 73 32.83 -16.61 -10.90
CA THR A 73 32.93 -16.49 -12.36
C THR A 73 33.13 -15.03 -12.79
N LYS A 74 32.46 -14.09 -12.10
CA LYS A 74 32.50 -12.66 -12.40
C LYS A 74 32.22 -11.86 -11.13
N ALA A 75 32.91 -10.75 -10.95
CA ALA A 75 32.64 -9.79 -9.89
C ALA A 75 32.89 -8.36 -10.38
N GLN A 76 32.28 -7.41 -9.69
CA GLN A 76 32.52 -5.99 -9.89
C GLN A 76 32.26 -5.26 -8.57
N LEU A 77 33.12 -4.29 -8.25
CA LEU A 77 32.88 -3.33 -7.18
C LEU A 77 32.24 -2.07 -7.77
N ILE A 78 31.07 -1.68 -7.25
CA ILE A 78 30.32 -0.53 -7.72
C ILE A 78 30.03 0.43 -6.57
N SER A 79 30.04 1.73 -6.87
CA SER A 79 29.47 2.74 -5.99
C SER A 79 27.96 2.59 -6.00
N LEU A 80 27.38 2.20 -4.86
CA LEU A 80 25.94 2.09 -4.73
C LEU A 80 25.34 3.49 -4.55
N GLU A 81 24.45 3.86 -5.47
CA GLU A 81 23.76 5.14 -5.46
C GLU A 81 22.38 4.98 -4.79
N GLU A 82 21.95 5.99 -4.04
CA GLU A 82 20.63 6.05 -3.39
C GLU A 82 20.11 7.49 -3.56
N GLY A 83 18.85 7.66 -3.99
CA GLY A 83 18.23 8.99 -4.06
C GLY A 83 17.14 9.14 -5.10
N VAL A 84 16.48 10.29 -5.11
CA VAL A 84 15.45 10.68 -6.08
C VAL A 84 15.76 12.09 -6.56
N LEU A 85 15.81 12.29 -7.88
CA LEU A 85 15.96 13.62 -8.49
C LEU A 85 14.64 14.38 -8.47
N ASP A 86 14.70 15.71 -8.44
CA ASP A 86 13.50 16.56 -8.36
C ASP A 86 12.83 16.83 -9.72
N HIS A 87 13.55 16.63 -10.82
CA HIS A 87 13.06 16.94 -12.17
C HIS A 87 13.15 15.71 -13.09
N TRP A 88 12.01 15.20 -13.54
CA TRP A 88 11.95 13.93 -14.29
C TRP A 88 11.75 14.11 -15.80
N PHE A 89 11.45 15.33 -16.24
CA PHE A 89 11.17 15.61 -17.64
C PHE A 89 11.56 17.05 -18.01
N PHE A 90 11.78 17.27 -19.30
CA PHE A 90 11.98 18.60 -19.87
C PHE A 90 11.45 18.62 -21.31
N GLY A 91 10.48 19.51 -21.57
CA GLY A 91 9.83 19.62 -22.88
C GLY A 91 9.16 18.31 -23.31
N ARG A 92 9.77 17.61 -24.25
CA ARG A 92 9.29 16.33 -24.82
C ARG A 92 10.14 15.12 -24.40
N THR A 93 11.12 15.33 -23.53
CA THR A 93 11.99 14.28 -23.00
C THR A 93 11.56 13.94 -21.57
N VAL A 94 11.48 12.65 -21.26
CA VAL A 94 11.15 12.13 -19.93
C VAL A 94 12.14 11.05 -19.55
N MET A 95 12.49 10.98 -18.27
CA MET A 95 13.37 9.99 -17.68
C MET A 95 12.57 9.05 -16.78
N VAL A 96 13.03 7.80 -16.65
CA VAL A 96 12.36 6.75 -15.88
C VAL A 96 13.37 5.87 -15.15
N GLY A 97 12.91 5.19 -14.10
CA GLY A 97 13.73 4.21 -13.39
C GLY A 97 14.98 4.81 -12.78
N ASP A 98 16.07 4.05 -12.84
CA ASP A 98 17.40 4.39 -12.34
C ASP A 98 17.94 5.75 -12.81
N ALA A 99 17.43 6.34 -13.89
CA ALA A 99 17.85 7.67 -14.34
C ALA A 99 17.38 8.80 -13.39
N ILE A 100 16.32 8.58 -12.62
CA ILE A 100 15.69 9.57 -11.74
C ILE A 100 15.52 9.10 -10.30
N HIS A 101 15.51 7.80 -10.05
CA HIS A 101 15.47 7.25 -8.69
C HIS A 101 16.34 6.01 -8.58
N LYS A 102 17.22 6.02 -7.58
CA LYS A 102 18.14 4.93 -7.26
C LYS A 102 17.72 4.30 -5.96
N VAL A 103 17.31 3.03 -6.05
CA VAL A 103 16.91 2.20 -4.91
C VAL A 103 18.01 1.18 -4.63
N THR A 104 18.32 0.93 -3.37
CA THR A 104 19.26 -0.13 -2.99
C THR A 104 18.74 -1.51 -3.42
N PRO A 105 19.62 -2.43 -3.85
CA PRO A 105 19.20 -3.71 -4.41
C PRO A 105 18.59 -4.65 -3.36
N ASN A 106 18.80 -4.42 -2.05
CA ASN A 106 18.27 -5.25 -0.96
C ASN A 106 16.74 -5.36 -0.99
N SER A 107 16.03 -4.34 -1.47
CA SER A 107 14.56 -4.37 -1.57
C SER A 107 14.06 -5.09 -2.83
N ALA A 108 14.92 -5.26 -3.83
CA ALA A 108 14.56 -5.76 -5.17
C ALA A 108 13.44 -4.96 -5.87
N LEU A 109 13.20 -3.70 -5.46
CA LEU A 109 12.08 -2.89 -5.97
C LEU A 109 12.45 -1.94 -7.11
N GLY A 110 13.74 -1.73 -7.42
CA GLY A 110 14.16 -0.78 -8.46
C GLY A 110 13.55 -1.08 -9.83
N GLY A 111 13.66 -2.32 -10.29
CA GLY A 111 13.10 -2.76 -11.59
C GLY A 111 11.57 -2.65 -11.65
N CYS A 112 10.87 -3.10 -10.60
CA CYS A 112 9.41 -2.98 -10.52
C CYS A 112 8.98 -1.50 -10.55
N THR A 113 9.68 -0.64 -9.82
CA THR A 113 9.39 0.80 -9.77
C THR A 113 9.59 1.46 -11.15
N ALA A 114 10.63 1.06 -11.88
CA ALA A 114 10.87 1.51 -13.25
C ALA A 114 9.76 1.05 -14.23
N MET A 115 9.24 -0.17 -14.07
CA MET A 115 8.10 -0.65 -14.87
C MET A 115 6.83 0.15 -14.56
N GLU A 116 6.58 0.45 -13.30
CA GLU A 116 5.45 1.29 -12.89
C GLU A 116 5.54 2.72 -13.47
N ASP A 117 6.74 3.27 -13.65
CA ASP A 117 6.92 4.56 -14.33
C ASP A 117 6.49 4.49 -15.79
N GLY A 118 6.88 3.43 -16.50
CA GLY A 118 6.45 3.19 -17.88
C GLY A 118 4.92 3.11 -17.99
N ALA A 119 4.27 2.41 -17.05
CA ALA A 119 2.81 2.35 -17.00
C ALA A 119 2.18 3.73 -16.74
N ALA A 120 2.73 4.50 -15.80
CA ALA A 120 2.23 5.84 -15.47
C ALA A 120 2.34 6.83 -16.64
N ILE A 121 3.49 6.85 -17.33
CA ILE A 121 3.68 7.67 -18.55
C ILE A 121 2.68 7.25 -19.62
N THR A 122 2.52 5.95 -19.85
CA THR A 122 1.61 5.44 -20.88
C THR A 122 0.17 5.85 -20.59
N ASN A 123 -0.27 5.83 -19.33
CA ASN A 123 -1.59 6.30 -18.92
C ASN A 123 -1.78 7.80 -19.21
N GLN A 124 -0.79 8.64 -18.91
CA GLN A 124 -0.84 10.08 -19.20
C GLN A 124 -0.93 10.35 -20.71
N LEU A 125 -0.11 9.65 -21.50
CA LEU A 125 -0.12 9.76 -22.96
C LEU A 125 -1.44 9.28 -23.57
N TYR A 126 -1.99 8.16 -23.09
CA TYR A 126 -3.26 7.63 -23.56
C TYR A 126 -4.40 8.63 -23.33
N GLN A 127 -4.48 9.23 -22.14
CA GLN A 127 -5.47 10.27 -21.84
C GLN A 127 -5.32 11.51 -22.73
N LEU A 128 -4.07 11.94 -22.95
CA LEU A 128 -3.78 13.10 -23.79
C LEU A 128 -4.19 12.87 -25.25
N LEU A 129 -3.86 11.72 -25.82
CA LEU A 129 -4.16 11.39 -27.22
C LEU A 129 -5.68 11.22 -27.44
N ASN A 130 -6.39 10.62 -26.49
CA ASN A 130 -7.84 10.46 -26.59
C ASN A 130 -8.64 11.75 -26.43
N ARG A 131 -8.07 12.77 -25.76
CA ARG A 131 -8.70 14.09 -25.67
C ARG A 131 -8.77 14.78 -27.03
N HIS A 132 -7.78 14.54 -27.90
CA HIS A 132 -7.70 15.14 -29.23
C HIS A 132 -7.28 14.12 -30.31
N PRO A 133 -8.18 13.21 -30.74
CA PRO A 133 -7.84 12.06 -31.59
C PRO A 133 -7.16 12.42 -32.92
N ASN A 134 -7.43 13.62 -33.44
CA ASN A 134 -6.96 14.06 -34.76
C ASN A 134 -5.89 15.17 -34.69
N LYS A 135 -5.32 15.44 -33.52
CA LYS A 135 -4.32 16.51 -33.33
C LYS A 135 -3.09 15.99 -32.62
N LYS A 136 -1.91 16.30 -33.16
CA LYS A 136 -0.65 16.04 -32.47
C LYS A 136 -0.54 16.95 -31.24
N PRO A 137 -0.25 16.40 -30.04
CA PRO A 137 -0.07 17.22 -28.86
C PRO A 137 1.11 18.19 -29.00
N SER A 138 0.86 19.44 -28.62
CA SER A 138 1.87 20.48 -28.47
C SER A 138 2.87 20.13 -27.37
N THR A 139 4.02 20.81 -27.36
CA THR A 139 5.02 20.63 -26.30
C THR A 139 4.47 20.95 -24.92
N VAL A 140 3.62 21.98 -24.80
CA VAL A 140 2.99 22.38 -23.53
C VAL A 140 2.07 21.26 -23.02
N GLU A 141 1.25 20.67 -23.89
CA GLU A 141 0.37 19.56 -23.53
C GLU A 141 1.14 18.32 -23.09
N ILE A 142 2.27 18.00 -23.74
CA ILE A 142 3.13 16.89 -23.32
C ILE A 142 3.79 17.18 -21.99
N SER A 143 4.37 18.37 -21.80
CA SER A 143 4.98 18.74 -20.52
C SER A 143 3.98 18.69 -19.37
N ALA A 144 2.73 19.12 -19.59
CA ALA A 144 1.66 18.98 -18.60
C ALA A 144 1.33 17.50 -18.29
N ALA A 145 1.30 16.63 -19.30
CA ALA A 145 1.10 15.19 -19.09
C ALA A 145 2.27 14.55 -18.31
N MET A 146 3.52 14.98 -18.57
CA MET A 146 4.68 14.49 -17.85
C MET A 146 4.74 15.01 -16.40
N GLN A 147 4.25 16.22 -16.15
CA GLN A 147 4.02 16.71 -14.79
C GLN A 147 3.04 15.80 -14.05
N GLY A 148 1.92 15.43 -14.69
CA GLY A 148 0.97 14.47 -14.12
C GLY A 148 1.57 13.10 -13.81
N TYR A 149 2.53 12.64 -14.63
CA TYR A 149 3.33 11.44 -14.33
C TYR A 149 4.16 11.63 -13.07
N GLN A 150 4.97 12.68 -12.99
CA GLN A 150 5.84 12.95 -11.84
C GLN A 150 5.01 13.10 -10.55
N ASP A 151 3.95 13.90 -10.56
CA ASP A 151 3.08 14.13 -9.40
C ASP A 151 2.43 12.84 -8.91
N SER A 152 2.05 11.93 -9.83
CA SER A 152 1.42 10.65 -9.46
C SER A 152 2.39 9.64 -8.84
N ARG A 153 3.70 9.86 -8.95
CA ARG A 153 4.73 8.86 -8.65
C ARG A 153 5.71 9.31 -7.56
N LEU A 154 5.99 10.60 -7.45
CA LEU A 154 7.09 11.15 -6.63
C LEU A 154 7.07 10.63 -5.18
N ASP A 155 5.92 10.72 -4.51
CA ASP A 155 5.79 10.31 -3.10
C ASP A 155 6.02 8.81 -2.91
N ARG A 156 5.48 8.01 -3.83
CA ARG A 156 5.65 6.54 -3.81
C ARG A 156 7.11 6.18 -4.02
N VAL A 157 7.77 6.78 -5.00
CA VAL A 157 9.19 6.55 -5.29
C VAL A 157 10.07 6.95 -4.11
N LYS A 158 9.83 8.13 -3.50
CA LYS A 158 10.54 8.57 -2.29
C LYS A 158 10.38 7.57 -1.14
N THR A 159 9.17 7.04 -0.96
CA THR A 159 8.89 6.02 0.06
C THR A 159 9.67 4.73 -0.22
N ILE A 160 9.66 4.25 -1.47
CA ILE A 160 10.37 3.03 -1.87
C ILE A 160 11.89 3.19 -1.68
N VAL A 161 12.47 4.30 -2.12
CA VAL A 161 13.90 4.59 -1.94
C VAL A 161 14.26 4.59 -0.45
N LYS A 162 13.49 5.31 0.37
CA LYS A 162 13.73 5.36 1.82
C LYS A 162 13.63 3.97 2.46
N VAL A 163 12.58 3.21 2.16
CA VAL A 163 12.40 1.85 2.70
C VAL A 163 13.54 0.93 2.26
N GLY A 164 14.00 1.04 1.01
CA GLY A 164 15.17 0.32 0.52
C GLY A 164 16.43 0.67 1.30
N GLY A 165 16.71 1.96 1.48
CA GLY A 165 17.86 2.44 2.25
C GLY A 165 17.83 2.01 3.72
N ASP A 166 16.67 2.11 4.36
CA ASP A 166 16.48 1.66 5.75
C ASP A 166 16.69 0.13 5.86
N LEU A 167 16.19 -0.65 4.90
CA LEU A 167 16.39 -2.10 4.86
C LEU A 167 17.87 -2.47 4.70
N THR A 168 18.61 -1.77 3.83
CA THR A 168 20.05 -2.01 3.66
C THR A 168 20.81 -1.73 4.96
N ARG A 169 20.51 -0.62 5.64
CA ARG A 169 21.11 -0.25 6.94
C ARG A 169 20.74 -1.23 8.06
N LEU A 170 19.49 -1.68 8.09
CA LEU A 170 18.99 -2.71 8.99
C LEU A 170 19.75 -4.04 8.81
N GLN A 171 19.90 -4.48 7.56
CA GLN A 171 20.64 -5.70 7.22
C GLN A 171 22.15 -5.58 7.46
N ALA A 172 22.71 -4.39 7.40
CA ALA A 172 24.13 -4.11 7.64
C ALA A 172 24.44 -3.67 9.08
N PHE A 173 23.51 -3.84 10.03
CA PHE A 173 23.65 -3.36 11.42
C PHE A 173 24.30 -1.99 11.53
N ASP A 174 23.86 -1.03 10.73
CA ASP A 174 24.50 0.28 10.64
C ASP A 174 24.25 1.12 11.91
N GLY A 175 25.07 0.93 12.93
CA GLY A 175 24.93 1.58 14.23
C GLY A 175 23.94 0.89 15.16
N TRP A 176 23.92 1.36 16.41
CA TRP A 176 23.21 0.71 17.51
C TRP A 176 21.70 0.64 17.30
N TYR A 177 21.10 1.65 16.64
CA TYR A 177 19.66 1.69 16.38
C TYR A 177 19.25 0.53 15.47
N PHE A 178 19.88 0.40 14.31
CA PHE A 178 19.58 -0.66 13.34
C PHE A 178 19.95 -2.05 13.88
N TYR A 179 21.02 -2.15 14.67
CA TYR A 179 21.36 -3.38 15.39
C TYR A 179 20.23 -3.82 16.34
N ILE A 180 19.73 -2.92 17.19
CA ILE A 180 18.65 -3.25 18.14
C ILE A 180 17.36 -3.60 17.40
N MET A 181 17.00 -2.81 16.38
CA MET A 181 15.81 -3.06 15.57
C MET A 181 15.86 -4.45 14.95
N GLN A 182 16.96 -4.79 14.27
CA GLN A 182 17.09 -6.07 13.58
C GLN A 182 17.17 -7.26 14.54
N ARG A 183 17.91 -7.14 15.65
CA ARG A 183 18.16 -8.24 16.58
C ARG A 183 16.99 -8.50 17.52
N TRP A 184 16.33 -7.44 18.00
CA TRP A 184 15.39 -7.52 19.11
C TRP A 184 13.97 -7.09 18.78
N VAL A 185 13.73 -6.32 17.71
CA VAL A 185 12.39 -5.81 17.38
C VAL A 185 11.78 -6.57 16.20
N THR A 186 12.53 -6.79 15.11
CA THR A 186 12.06 -7.50 13.91
C THR A 186 11.44 -8.88 14.22
N PRO A 187 11.99 -9.70 15.12
CA PRO A 187 11.37 -10.98 15.47
C PRO A 187 9.97 -10.84 16.09
N TRP A 188 9.70 -9.75 16.81
CA TRP A 188 8.40 -9.49 17.44
C TRP A 188 7.36 -8.92 16.45
N ILE A 189 7.81 -8.16 15.45
CA ILE A 189 6.93 -7.69 14.36
C ILE A 189 6.36 -8.89 13.59
N GLY A 190 7.16 -9.95 13.44
CA GLY A 190 6.80 -11.16 12.75
C GLY A 190 6.88 -11.04 11.22
N LEU A 191 7.16 -12.16 10.56
CA LEU A 191 7.28 -12.23 9.10
C LEU A 191 5.95 -11.91 8.39
N ASP A 192 4.82 -12.22 9.02
CA ASP A 192 3.48 -11.97 8.46
C ASP A 192 3.22 -10.47 8.28
N THR A 193 3.57 -9.66 9.29
CA THR A 193 3.40 -8.20 9.21
C THR A 193 4.28 -7.60 8.11
N LEU A 194 5.51 -8.10 7.95
CA LEU A 194 6.40 -7.71 6.87
C LEU A 194 5.83 -8.11 5.50
N ALA A 195 5.32 -9.34 5.38
CA ALA A 195 4.69 -9.84 4.16
C ALA A 195 3.45 -9.01 3.78
N VAL A 196 2.60 -8.66 4.75
CA VAL A 196 1.44 -7.78 4.54
C VAL A 196 1.87 -6.38 4.07
N ASN A 197 2.93 -5.81 4.65
CA ASN A 197 3.41 -4.49 4.24
C ASN A 197 4.00 -4.51 2.82
N ILE A 198 4.75 -5.55 2.46
CA ILE A 198 5.24 -5.75 1.09
C ILE A 198 4.06 -5.92 0.14
N ALA A 199 3.07 -6.74 0.50
CA ALA A 199 1.90 -6.97 -0.32
C ALA A 199 1.05 -5.70 -0.52
N LYS A 200 0.91 -4.85 0.51
CA LYS A 200 0.29 -3.51 0.38
C LYS A 200 1.07 -2.60 -0.57
N LEU A 201 2.40 -2.65 -0.53
CA LEU A 201 3.22 -1.88 -1.45
C LEU A 201 3.00 -2.34 -2.90
N CYS A 202 2.93 -3.64 -3.14
CA CYS A 202 2.64 -4.23 -4.45
C CYS A 202 1.20 -3.96 -4.92
N SER A 203 0.20 -4.01 -4.02
CA SER A 203 -1.21 -3.80 -4.39
C SER A 203 -1.53 -2.34 -4.78
N ALA A 204 -0.63 -1.41 -4.45
CA ALA A 204 -0.67 -0.02 -4.84
C ALA A 204 0.15 0.30 -6.12
N SER A 205 0.68 -0.72 -6.82
CA SER A 205 1.43 -0.54 -8.06
C SER A 205 0.56 0.02 -9.19
N THR A 206 1.16 0.86 -10.03
CA THR A 206 0.48 1.47 -11.18
C THR A 206 0.17 0.42 -12.25
N LYS A 207 -1.08 0.39 -12.72
CA LYS A 207 -1.56 -0.45 -13.83
C LYS A 207 -1.87 0.40 -15.06
N LEU A 208 -1.88 -0.21 -16.24
CA LEU A 208 -2.38 0.43 -17.45
C LEU A 208 -3.90 0.65 -17.34
N SER A 209 -4.35 1.89 -17.53
CA SER A 209 -5.76 2.28 -17.28
C SER A 209 -6.72 1.86 -18.40
N PHE A 210 -6.19 1.37 -19.51
CA PHE A 210 -6.93 1.06 -20.74
C PHE A 210 -6.80 -0.39 -21.19
N VAL A 211 -6.06 -1.20 -20.43
CA VAL A 211 -5.95 -2.64 -20.65
C VAL A 211 -6.75 -3.33 -19.57
N ASP A 212 -7.67 -4.20 -19.96
CA ASP A 212 -8.43 -4.99 -19.01
C ASP A 212 -7.47 -5.85 -18.17
N PHE A 213 -7.54 -5.68 -16.85
CA PHE A 213 -6.74 -6.44 -15.91
C PHE A 213 -7.64 -7.46 -15.19
N PRO A 214 -7.61 -8.74 -15.59
CA PRO A 214 -8.33 -9.79 -14.87
C PRO A 214 -7.64 -10.00 -13.51
N GLU A 215 -8.21 -9.40 -12.47
CA GLU A 215 -7.67 -9.50 -11.11
C GLU A 215 -7.67 -10.96 -10.63
N GLN A 216 -6.49 -11.44 -10.25
CA GLN A 216 -6.38 -12.69 -9.51
C GLN A 216 -6.72 -12.40 -8.04
N LYS A 217 -7.71 -13.13 -7.50
CA LYS A 217 -8.13 -12.99 -6.10
C LYS A 217 -7.04 -13.53 -5.18
N GLY A 218 -6.30 -12.61 -4.54
CA GLY A 218 -5.38 -12.92 -3.45
C GLY A 218 -5.98 -12.63 -2.07
N LEU A 219 -5.19 -12.88 -1.02
CA LEU A 219 -5.53 -12.49 0.37
C LEU A 219 -5.64 -10.97 0.55
N LEU A 220 -4.91 -10.20 -0.26
CA LEU A 220 -4.98 -8.74 -0.33
C LEU A 220 -5.46 -8.35 -1.73
N GLY A 221 -6.58 -7.62 -1.80
CA GLY A 221 -7.09 -7.07 -3.06
C GLY A 221 -6.25 -5.89 -3.55
N TRP A 222 -6.34 -5.57 -4.84
CA TRP A 222 -5.70 -4.38 -5.38
C TRP A 222 -6.32 -3.12 -4.77
N GLN A 223 -5.50 -2.11 -4.47
CA GLN A 223 -5.97 -0.94 -3.74
C GLN A 223 -7.05 -0.17 -4.52
N ASP A 224 -6.95 -0.11 -5.84
CA ASP A 224 -7.99 0.48 -6.70
C ASP A 224 -9.32 -0.28 -6.61
N THR A 225 -9.26 -1.62 -6.57
CA THR A 225 -10.45 -2.47 -6.46
C THR A 225 -11.15 -2.22 -5.13
N ILE A 226 -10.40 -2.18 -4.03
CA ILE A 226 -10.93 -1.87 -2.70
C ILE A 226 -11.60 -0.48 -2.69
N VAL A 227 -10.97 0.52 -3.31
CA VAL A 227 -11.54 1.89 -3.40
C VAL A 227 -12.82 1.90 -4.24
N ILE A 228 -12.84 1.18 -5.36
CA ILE A 228 -14.03 1.07 -6.23
C ILE A 228 -15.18 0.37 -5.51
N GLU A 229 -14.91 -0.74 -4.83
CA GLU A 229 -15.90 -1.49 -4.04
C GLU A 229 -16.43 -0.63 -2.88
N ALA A 230 -15.56 0.06 -2.15
CA ALA A 230 -15.99 0.98 -1.09
C ALA A 230 -16.86 2.13 -1.63
N LYS A 231 -16.56 2.68 -2.81
CA LYS A 231 -17.41 3.69 -3.47
C LYS A 231 -18.77 3.10 -3.86
N LYS A 232 -18.81 1.89 -4.43
CA LYS A 232 -20.05 1.18 -4.78
C LYS A 232 -20.90 0.90 -3.53
N GLU A 233 -20.30 0.44 -2.44
CA GLU A 233 -20.99 0.23 -1.18
C GLU A 233 -21.56 1.52 -0.59
N LYS A 234 -20.78 2.61 -0.59
CA LYS A 234 -21.27 3.92 -0.14
C LYS A 234 -22.47 4.38 -0.97
N ALA A 235 -22.38 4.28 -2.30
CA ALA A 235 -23.48 4.59 -3.20
C ALA A 235 -24.72 3.72 -2.94
N PHE A 236 -24.53 2.42 -2.72
CA PHE A 236 -25.61 1.49 -2.38
C PHE A 236 -26.28 1.85 -1.04
N ARG A 237 -25.48 2.12 0.01
CA ARG A 237 -26.00 2.55 1.32
C ARG A 237 -26.79 3.85 1.22
N GLN A 238 -26.31 4.81 0.42
CA GLN A 238 -26.99 6.08 0.19
C GLN A 238 -28.32 5.88 -0.54
N LYS A 239 -28.34 5.05 -1.60
CA LYS A 239 -29.56 4.68 -2.32
C LYS A 239 -30.57 3.99 -1.41
N ARG A 240 -30.11 3.08 -0.54
CA ARG A 240 -30.96 2.39 0.45
C ARG A 240 -31.54 3.35 1.50
N LYS A 241 -30.74 4.31 1.99
CA LYS A 241 -31.23 5.37 2.89
C LYS A 241 -32.28 6.25 2.21
N MET A 242 -32.07 6.65 0.97
CA MET A 242 -33.07 7.40 0.18
C MET A 242 -34.36 6.60 0.00
N GLN A 243 -34.27 5.31 -0.33
CA GLN A 243 -35.45 4.44 -0.45
C GLN A 243 -36.19 4.24 0.88
N LEU A 244 -35.47 4.07 1.99
CA LEU A 244 -36.07 3.96 3.33
C LEU A 244 -36.73 5.27 3.76
N SER A 245 -36.09 6.41 3.50
CA SER A 245 -36.66 7.73 3.71
C SER A 245 -37.94 7.90 2.88
N GLN A 246 -37.88 7.55 1.59
CA GLN A 246 -39.03 7.65 0.69
C GLN A 246 -40.19 6.75 1.16
N LYS A 247 -39.90 5.49 1.55
CA LYS A 247 -40.90 4.61 2.18
C LYS A 247 -41.47 5.24 3.46
N TRP A 248 -40.63 5.78 4.34
CA TRP A 248 -41.10 6.44 5.57
C TRP A 248 -42.05 7.61 5.28
N TRP A 249 -41.78 8.42 4.25
CA TRP A 249 -42.70 9.47 3.79
C TRP A 249 -44.03 8.91 3.27
N TYR A 250 -44.01 7.82 2.48
CA TYR A 250 -45.24 7.15 2.02
C TYR A 250 -46.08 6.62 3.19
N TRP A 251 -45.44 5.92 4.13
CA TRP A 251 -46.13 5.36 5.30
C TRP A 251 -46.70 6.45 6.22
N ASN A 252 -46.00 7.55 6.41
CA ASN A 252 -46.54 8.69 7.17
C ASN A 252 -47.70 9.39 6.46
N GLY A 253 -47.65 9.48 5.13
CA GLY A 253 -48.77 10.02 4.34
C GLY A 253 -50.03 9.17 4.46
N GLU A 254 -49.90 7.85 4.38
CA GLU A 254 -51.01 6.92 4.58
C GLU A 254 -51.52 6.94 6.04
N LEU A 255 -50.62 6.96 7.03
CA LEU A 255 -50.99 7.11 8.44
C LEU A 255 -51.74 8.42 8.70
N GLN A 256 -51.34 9.54 8.11
CA GLN A 256 -52.05 10.82 8.22
C GLN A 256 -53.47 10.77 7.63
N GLN A 257 -53.70 9.95 6.59
CA GLN A 257 -55.03 9.77 6.01
C GLN A 257 -55.94 8.87 6.86
N VAL A 258 -55.38 7.85 7.52
CA VAL A 258 -56.15 6.88 8.31
C VAL A 258 -56.35 7.34 9.76
N TRP A 259 -55.48 8.22 10.28
CA TRP A 259 -55.53 8.73 11.65
C TRP A 259 -56.87 9.37 12.05
N PRO A 260 -57.51 10.25 11.24
CA PRO A 260 -58.81 10.84 11.58
C PRO A 260 -59.92 9.80 11.66
N LEU A 261 -59.85 8.74 10.84
CA LEU A 261 -60.83 7.65 10.82
C LEU A 261 -60.69 6.76 12.07
N LEU A 262 -59.46 6.46 12.48
CA LEU A 262 -59.20 5.70 13.71
C LEU A 262 -59.61 6.48 14.96
N VAL A 263 -59.29 7.77 15.02
CA VAL A 263 -59.72 8.64 16.13
C VAL A 263 -61.24 8.76 16.15
N GLY A 264 -61.88 8.95 15.00
CA GLY A 264 -63.34 8.96 14.88
C GLY A 264 -63.99 7.66 15.33
N PHE A 265 -63.44 6.51 14.92
CA PHE A 265 -63.91 5.19 15.35
C PHE A 265 -63.80 5.01 16.86
N PHE A 266 -62.65 5.35 17.46
CA PHE A 266 -62.45 5.24 18.91
C PHE A 266 -63.36 6.18 19.70
N LEU A 267 -63.59 7.40 19.23
CA LEU A 267 -64.53 8.33 19.85
C LEU A 267 -65.96 7.78 19.82
N CYS A 268 -66.41 7.24 18.68
CA CYS A 268 -67.73 6.60 18.56
C CYS A 268 -67.86 5.32 19.42
N LEU A 269 -66.81 4.51 19.51
CA LEU A 269 -66.80 3.31 20.34
C LEU A 269 -66.86 3.68 21.84
N SER A 270 -66.14 4.72 22.24
CA SER A 270 -66.14 5.19 23.63
C SER A 270 -67.50 5.78 24.04
N SER A 271 -68.18 6.49 23.14
CA SER A 271 -69.51 7.06 23.42
C SER A 271 -70.59 5.98 23.53
N THR A 272 -70.50 4.91 22.73
CA THR A 272 -71.40 3.74 22.84
C THR A 272 -71.14 2.91 24.09
N LEU A 273 -69.87 2.72 24.48
CA LEU A 273 -69.51 2.04 25.73
C LEU A 273 -69.95 2.83 26.97
N LEU A 274 -69.89 4.16 26.94
CA LEU A 274 -70.42 5.03 28.00
C LEU A 274 -71.95 4.97 28.13
N TRP A 275 -72.67 4.59 27.07
CA TRP A 275 -74.12 4.38 27.07
C TRP A 275 -74.53 3.01 27.64
N LEU A 276 -73.62 2.02 27.63
CA LEU A 276 -73.82 0.68 28.17
C LEU A 276 -73.46 0.53 29.66
N LEU A 277 -72.88 1.58 30.27
CA LEU A 277 -72.61 1.60 31.70
C LEU A 277 -73.91 1.88 32.48
N PRO A 278 -74.34 0.99 33.39
CA PRO A 278 -75.55 1.20 34.18
C PRO A 278 -75.37 2.44 35.07
N ARG A 279 -76.22 3.45 34.85
CA ARG A 279 -76.47 4.52 35.82
C ARG A 279 -77.61 4.07 36.70
N ASP A 280 -77.31 3.43 37.82
CA ASP A 280 -78.02 3.69 39.08
C ASP A 280 -77.43 2.91 40.25
N ALA A 281 -77.37 3.63 41.37
CA ALA A 281 -76.99 3.15 42.69
C ALA A 281 -78.19 2.44 43.36
N HIS A 282 -77.85 1.53 44.27
CA HIS A 282 -78.61 1.02 45.43
C HIS A 282 -78.84 -0.50 45.48
N HIS A 283 -78.59 -1.05 46.69
CA HIS A 283 -78.82 -2.43 47.19
C HIS A 283 -77.70 -3.44 46.86
N VAL A 284 -77.10 -4.24 47.76
CA VAL A 284 -77.53 -4.87 49.03
C VAL A 284 -76.28 -5.25 49.87
N TRP A 285 -76.34 -5.07 51.20
CA TRP A 285 -75.46 -5.71 52.20
C TRP A 285 -76.11 -7.01 52.72
N PHE A 286 -75.35 -8.08 52.99
CA PHE A 286 -75.41 -9.01 54.17
C PHE A 286 -74.65 -10.33 53.90
N ARG A 287 -73.61 -10.66 54.71
CA ARG A 287 -73.50 -11.78 55.71
C ARG A 287 -73.95 -13.17 55.20
N ILE A 288 -73.23 -14.26 55.45
CA ILE A 288 -73.17 -15.00 56.73
C ILE A 288 -71.99 -16.03 56.75
N GLU A 289 -71.48 -16.26 57.96
CA GLU A 289 -70.49 -17.22 58.50
C GLU A 289 -70.74 -18.71 58.16
N ALA A 290 -69.69 -19.50 57.89
CA ALA A 290 -68.99 -20.47 58.76
C ALA A 290 -69.60 -21.88 58.82
N ALA A 291 -68.75 -22.88 58.57
CA ALA A 291 -68.99 -24.30 58.83
C ALA A 291 -67.91 -24.84 59.78
N HIS A 292 -68.32 -25.09 61.03
CA HIS A 292 -68.03 -26.28 61.82
C HIS A 292 -69.28 -26.58 62.63
#